data_AF-A0A2D2CYI8-F1
#
_entry.id   AF-A0A2D2CYI8-F1
#
_cell.length_a   1.000
_cell.length_b   1.000
_cell.length_c   1.000
_cell.angle_alpha   90.00
_cell.angle_beta   90.00
_cell.angle_gamma   90.00
#
_symmetry.space_group_name_H-M   'P 1'
#
loop_
_entity.id
_entity.type
_entity.pdbx_description
1 polymer ?
#
loop_
_entity_poly.entity_id
_entity_poly.type
_entity_poly.pdbx_seq_one_letter_code
_entity_poly.pdbx_strand_id
1 'polypeptide(L)'
;MTDLPLIADPPFHRPIQSHELPLILETDSEPATLDDVSFPGWTPSFYAIASNVGRVARWGWTLGDFGMDWCWLDDAETVKACALHYLPNGTRIAFFADRESAAAFATMIAQSLDWSDDSIAAMSAQQQRVKTIMRKNFVDVSRTEWRIWRLKSAAPRVRAHG
;
A
#
# COMPACT_ATOMS: atom_id res chain seq x y z
N MET A 1 -20.04 15.00 21.99
CA MET A 1 -18.82 14.25 21.64
C MET A 1 -19.28 12.98 20.98
N THR A 2 -19.02 12.82 19.68
CA THR A 2 -19.35 11.59 18.96
C THR A 2 -18.22 10.63 19.27
N ASP A 3 -18.52 9.54 19.98
CA ASP A 3 -17.53 8.49 20.20
C ASP A 3 -17.07 7.99 18.84
N LEU A 4 -15.80 8.26 18.52
CA LEU A 4 -15.13 7.66 17.37
C LEU A 4 -15.32 6.15 17.52
N PRO A 5 -15.83 5.43 16.51
CA PRO A 5 -15.83 3.99 16.56
C PRO A 5 -14.37 3.56 16.70
N LEU A 6 -13.99 3.14 17.90
CA LEU A 6 -12.74 2.43 18.14
C LEU A 6 -12.73 1.29 17.14
N ILE A 7 -11.74 1.33 16.25
CA ILE A 7 -11.55 0.36 15.17
C ILE A 7 -11.16 -0.95 15.86
N ALA A 8 -12.19 -1.69 16.25
CA ALA A 8 -12.04 -2.67 17.33
C ALA A 8 -11.30 -3.91 16.86
N ASP A 9 -11.46 -4.38 15.62
CA ASP A 9 -10.78 -5.59 15.16
C ASP A 9 -10.54 -5.66 13.64
N PRO A 10 -9.39 -6.18 13.18
CA PRO A 10 -9.12 -6.48 11.77
C PRO A 10 -9.81 -7.76 11.26
N PRO A 11 -10.01 -7.89 9.93
CA PRO A 11 -9.79 -6.87 8.90
C PRO A 11 -10.97 -5.89 8.84
N PHE A 12 -10.79 -4.65 9.30
CA PHE A 12 -11.73 -3.56 9.07
C PHE A 12 -11.32 -2.78 7.83
N HIS A 13 -12.07 -2.96 6.75
CA HIS A 13 -12.01 -2.12 5.55
C HIS A 13 -13.43 -1.99 5.02
N ARG A 14 -13.89 -0.76 4.79
CA ARG A 14 -15.20 -0.52 4.18
C ARG A 14 -15.19 0.72 3.29
N PRO A 15 -16.10 0.78 2.31
CA PRO A 15 -16.36 2.00 1.57
C PRO A 15 -16.67 3.16 2.52
N ILE A 16 -16.15 4.33 2.15
CA ILE A 16 -16.30 5.57 2.90
C ILE A 16 -17.71 6.13 2.73
N GLN A 17 -18.26 6.72 3.80
CA GLN A 17 -19.39 7.64 3.70
C GLN A 17 -18.89 9.10 3.77
N SER A 18 -19.49 10.02 3.00
CA SER A 18 -18.97 11.38 2.81
C SER A 18 -18.80 12.20 4.09
N HIS A 19 -19.52 11.88 5.17
CA HIS A 19 -19.42 12.58 6.45
C HIS A 19 -18.21 12.14 7.30
N GLU A 20 -17.50 11.10 6.88
CA GLU A 20 -16.37 10.51 7.60
C GLU A 20 -15.03 11.08 7.14
N LEU A 21 -15.01 11.84 6.03
CA LEU A 21 -13.85 12.53 5.47
C LEU A 21 -12.96 13.29 6.48
N PRO A 22 -13.49 13.98 7.52
CA PRO A 22 -12.66 14.67 8.50
C PRO A 22 -12.13 13.77 9.64
N LEU A 23 -12.52 12.50 9.71
CA LEU A 23 -12.15 11.57 10.80
C LEU A 23 -10.91 10.76 10.39
N ILE A 24 -9.73 11.38 10.46
CA ILE A 24 -8.44 10.72 10.25
C ILE A 24 -7.63 10.77 11.54
N LEU A 25 -7.06 9.62 11.94
CA LEU A 25 -6.18 9.57 13.13
C LEU A 25 -4.72 9.93 12.80
N GLU A 26 -4.31 9.87 11.52
CA GLU A 26 -3.02 10.36 11.04
C GLU A 26 -3.23 11.48 10.03
N THR A 27 -2.70 12.66 10.35
CA THR A 27 -2.85 13.92 9.60
C THR A 27 -2.20 13.91 8.22
N ASP A 28 -1.33 12.95 7.95
CA ASP A 28 -0.47 12.94 6.76
C ASP A 28 -1.06 12.11 5.62
N SER A 29 -2.25 11.55 5.83
CA SER A 29 -2.98 10.75 4.85
C SER A 29 -3.92 11.65 4.04
N GLU A 30 -3.65 11.78 2.75
CA GLU A 30 -4.52 12.53 1.83
C GLU A 30 -5.82 11.75 1.56
N PRO A 31 -6.99 12.40 1.50
CA PRO A 31 -8.24 11.75 1.11
C PRO A 31 -8.10 11.07 -0.26
N ALA A 32 -8.46 9.79 -0.34
CA ALA A 32 -8.49 9.08 -1.61
C ALA A 32 -9.61 9.64 -2.50
N THR A 33 -9.27 10.15 -3.67
CA THR A 33 -10.26 10.67 -4.64
C THR A 33 -10.63 9.59 -5.66
N LEU A 34 -11.86 9.66 -6.18
CA LEU A 34 -12.35 8.79 -7.26
C LEU A 34 -11.77 9.15 -8.63
N ASP A 35 -11.33 10.40 -8.83
CA ASP A 35 -10.78 10.88 -10.11
C ASP A 35 -9.33 10.39 -10.35
N ASP A 36 -8.73 9.75 -9.35
CA ASP A 36 -7.41 9.13 -9.37
C ASP A 36 -7.39 7.68 -9.86
N VAL A 37 -8.54 7.13 -10.27
CA VAL A 37 -8.70 5.71 -10.60
C VAL A 37 -8.27 5.44 -12.06
N SER A 38 -6.98 5.63 -12.34
CA SER A 38 -6.31 4.99 -13.48
C SER A 38 -6.05 3.49 -13.24
N PHE A 39 -6.45 2.95 -12.08
CA PHE A 39 -6.18 1.58 -11.64
C PHE A 39 -7.48 0.77 -11.48
N PRO A 40 -7.82 -0.11 -12.44
CA PRO A 40 -9.04 -0.92 -12.35
C PRO A 40 -9.09 -1.74 -11.06
N GLY A 41 -10.24 -1.72 -10.38
CA GLY A 41 -10.53 -2.56 -9.21
C GLY A 41 -10.18 -1.97 -7.85
N TRP A 42 -9.37 -0.91 -7.78
CA TRP A 42 -9.05 -0.25 -6.52
C TRP A 42 -10.16 0.70 -6.08
N THR A 43 -10.62 0.56 -4.84
CA THR A 43 -11.74 1.34 -4.30
C THR A 43 -11.25 2.29 -3.21
N PRO A 44 -11.50 3.61 -3.32
CA PRO A 44 -11.28 4.54 -2.22
C PRO A 44 -11.97 4.03 -0.95
N SER A 45 -11.19 3.78 0.10
CA SER A 45 -11.67 3.16 1.32
C SER A 45 -10.93 3.70 2.54
N PHE A 46 -11.50 3.41 3.70
CA PHE A 46 -10.84 3.60 4.98
C PHE A 46 -10.44 2.23 5.53
N TYR A 47 -9.19 2.11 5.99
CA TYR A 47 -8.66 0.85 6.51
C TYR A 47 -7.70 1.06 7.68
N ALA A 48 -7.52 -0.02 8.46
CA ALA A 48 -6.63 -0.03 9.62
C ALA A 48 -5.25 -0.59 9.25
N ILE A 49 -4.18 0.09 9.66
CA ILE A 49 -2.80 -0.40 9.55
C ILE A 49 -2.17 -0.59 10.92
N ALA A 50 -1.13 -1.42 10.99
CA ALA A 50 -0.29 -1.55 12.17
C ALA A 50 0.69 -0.36 12.27
N SER A 51 0.88 0.13 13.48
CA SER A 51 1.78 1.22 13.85
C SER A 51 2.49 0.89 15.18
N ASN A 52 3.44 1.73 15.58
CA ASN A 52 4.17 1.57 16.84
C ASN A 52 3.26 1.75 18.08
N VAL A 53 2.12 2.43 17.94
CA VAL A 53 1.18 2.73 19.03
C VAL A 53 -0.06 1.83 18.99
N GLY A 54 -0.03 0.77 18.17
CA GLY A 54 -1.17 -0.13 17.95
C GLY A 54 -1.68 -0.01 16.52
N ARG A 55 -2.99 0.13 16.34
CA ARG A 55 -3.59 0.31 15.01
C ARG A 55 -4.05 1.74 14.79
N VAL A 56 -3.81 2.23 13.60
CA VAL A 56 -4.23 3.57 13.16
C VAL A 56 -5.00 3.45 11.86
N ALA A 57 -5.83 4.43 11.63
CA ALA A 57 -6.79 4.44 10.55
C ALA A 57 -6.34 5.40 9.46
N ARG A 58 -6.36 4.95 8.20
CA ARG A 58 -5.85 5.72 7.07
C ARG A 58 -6.85 5.81 5.93
N TRP A 59 -6.70 6.89 5.16
CA TRP A 59 -7.29 7.02 3.84
C TRP A 59 -6.38 6.40 2.81
N GLY A 60 -7.00 5.73 1.86
CA GLY A 60 -6.29 5.22 0.71
C GLY A 60 -7.23 4.46 -0.20
N TRP A 61 -6.66 3.51 -0.92
CA TRP A 61 -7.37 2.64 -1.83
C TRP A 61 -7.21 1.20 -1.38
N THR A 62 -8.23 0.37 -1.56
CA THR A 62 -8.18 -1.06 -1.25
C THR A 62 -8.56 -1.91 -2.45
N LEU A 63 -7.99 -3.12 -2.51
CA LEU A 63 -8.33 -4.18 -3.45
C LEU A 63 -8.06 -5.54 -2.80
N GLY A 64 -9.13 -6.29 -2.51
CA GLY A 64 -9.03 -7.56 -1.76
C GLY A 64 -8.34 -7.34 -0.41
N ASP A 65 -7.29 -8.12 -0.12
CA ASP A 65 -6.55 -8.05 1.14
C ASP A 65 -5.48 -6.95 1.19
N PHE A 66 -5.46 -6.04 0.21
CA PHE A 66 -4.43 -5.00 0.10
C PHE A 66 -5.01 -3.60 0.24
N GLY A 67 -4.25 -2.72 0.90
CA GLY A 67 -4.50 -1.28 1.00
C GLY A 67 -3.28 -0.49 0.59
N MET A 68 -3.47 0.69 0.00
CA MET A 68 -2.38 1.60 -0.32
C MET A 68 -2.75 3.06 -0.03
N ASP A 69 -1.81 3.82 0.49
CA ASP A 69 -1.97 5.23 0.83
C ASP A 69 -0.74 6.05 0.43
N TRP A 70 -0.92 7.36 0.29
CA TRP A 70 0.20 8.29 0.24
C TRP A 70 0.68 8.57 1.66
N CYS A 71 1.99 8.58 1.82
CA CYS A 71 2.63 9.00 3.06
C CYS A 71 3.84 9.88 2.77
N TRP A 72 4.14 10.75 3.72
CA TRP A 72 5.38 11.49 3.77
C TRP A 72 6.37 10.72 4.64
N LEU A 73 7.57 10.51 4.12
CA LEU A 73 8.67 9.89 4.83
C LEU A 73 9.62 11.00 5.25
N ASP A 74 9.67 11.25 6.55
CA ASP A 74 10.60 12.21 7.13
C ASP A 74 12.00 11.58 7.18
N ASP A 75 12.92 12.20 6.44
CA ASP A 75 14.36 11.97 6.44
C ASP A 75 15.03 13.37 6.33
N ALA A 76 16.30 13.48 5.96
CA ALA A 76 16.98 14.74 5.66
C ALA A 76 16.26 15.57 4.58
N GLU A 77 15.52 14.92 3.69
CA GLU A 77 14.55 15.51 2.77
C GLU A 77 13.21 14.78 2.94
N THR A 78 12.10 15.50 3.09
CA THR A 78 10.76 14.90 3.16
C THR A 78 10.38 14.32 1.79
N VAL A 79 10.19 13.00 1.72
CA VAL A 79 9.87 12.30 0.47
C VAL A 79 8.43 11.80 0.47
N LYS A 80 7.66 12.13 -0.58
CA LYS A 80 6.35 11.53 -0.82
C LYS A 80 6.50 10.12 -1.39
N ALA A 81 5.84 9.13 -0.79
CA ALA A 81 5.84 7.75 -1.26
C ALA A 81 4.44 7.12 -1.11
N CYS A 82 4.16 6.09 -1.90
CA CYS A 82 2.97 5.26 -1.77
C CYS A 82 3.29 4.01 -0.95
N ALA A 83 2.66 3.86 0.22
CA ALA A 83 2.81 2.66 1.04
C ALA A 83 1.82 1.59 0.59
N LEU A 84 2.26 0.33 0.55
CA LEU A 84 1.38 -0.83 0.36
C LEU A 84 1.28 -1.63 1.65
N HIS A 85 0.06 -2.03 2.01
CA HIS A 85 -0.29 -2.72 3.24
C HIS A 85 -1.02 -4.02 2.95
N TYR A 86 -0.76 -5.04 3.77
CA TYR A 86 -1.58 -6.25 3.87
C TYR A 86 -2.61 -6.04 4.99
N LEU A 87 -3.90 -5.96 4.63
CA LEU A 87 -4.97 -5.52 5.53
C LEU A 87 -5.26 -6.47 6.69
N PRO A 88 -5.26 -7.82 6.53
CA PRO A 88 -5.60 -8.75 7.62
C PRO A 88 -4.81 -8.53 8.90
N ASN A 89 -3.51 -8.24 8.79
CA ASN A 89 -2.69 -7.89 9.94
C ASN A 89 -2.20 -6.43 9.95
N GLY A 90 -2.59 -5.61 8.96
CA GLY A 90 -2.22 -4.20 8.84
C GLY A 90 -0.74 -3.96 8.51
N THR A 91 0.02 -5.01 8.17
CA THR A 91 1.47 -4.93 7.96
C THR A 91 1.79 -4.13 6.71
N ARG A 92 2.73 -3.18 6.83
CA ARG A 92 3.31 -2.51 5.66
C ARG A 92 4.25 -3.45 4.92
N ILE A 93 4.00 -3.66 3.64
CA ILE A 93 4.78 -4.54 2.77
C ILE A 93 6.00 -3.80 2.21
N ALA A 94 5.79 -2.62 1.61
CA ALA A 94 6.83 -1.83 0.97
C ALA A 94 6.37 -0.39 0.69
N PHE A 95 7.32 0.46 0.32
CA PHE A 95 7.07 1.80 -0.21
C PHE A 95 7.38 1.86 -1.71
N PHE A 96 6.59 2.64 -2.42
CA PHE A 96 6.66 2.80 -3.87
C PHE A 96 6.72 4.27 -4.25
N ALA A 97 7.36 4.55 -5.38
CA ALA A 97 7.48 5.91 -5.89
C ALA A 97 6.15 6.45 -6.44
N ASP A 98 5.21 5.56 -6.77
CA ASP A 98 3.94 5.87 -7.41
C ASP A 98 2.90 4.75 -7.17
N ARG A 99 1.63 5.07 -7.37
CA ARG A 99 0.50 4.15 -7.16
C ARG A 99 0.50 3.01 -8.17
N GLU A 100 0.91 3.27 -9.41
CA GLU A 100 1.09 2.28 -10.48
C GLU A 100 1.99 1.13 -10.00
N SER A 101 3.13 1.48 -9.40
CA SER A 101 4.08 0.50 -8.88
C SER A 101 3.51 -0.30 -7.72
N ALA A 102 2.82 0.36 -6.78
CA ALA A 102 2.18 -0.31 -5.64
C ALA A 102 1.08 -1.29 -6.09
N ALA A 103 0.18 -0.83 -6.98
CA ALA A 103 -0.91 -1.62 -7.54
C ALA A 103 -0.38 -2.83 -8.33
N ALA A 104 0.62 -2.63 -9.19
CA ALA A 104 1.26 -3.72 -9.93
C ALA A 104 1.88 -4.76 -8.99
N PHE A 105 2.55 -4.32 -7.92
CA PHE A 105 3.14 -5.24 -6.95
C PHE A 105 2.07 -6.05 -6.21
N ALA A 106 1.00 -5.40 -5.75
CA ALA A 106 -0.14 -6.07 -5.11
C ALA A 106 -0.71 -7.18 -5.99
N THR A 107 -0.93 -6.91 -7.29
CA THR A 107 -1.41 -7.92 -8.25
C THR A 107 -0.43 -9.09 -8.38
N MET A 108 0.88 -8.81 -8.49
CA MET A 108 1.90 -9.86 -8.61
C MET A 108 1.96 -10.76 -7.38
N ILE A 109 1.94 -10.18 -6.17
CA ILE A 109 2.06 -10.94 -4.93
C ILE A 109 0.77 -11.67 -4.57
N ALA A 110 -0.40 -11.14 -4.93
CA ALA A 110 -1.70 -11.83 -4.78
C ALA A 110 -1.75 -13.13 -5.61
N GLN A 111 -1.15 -13.11 -6.82
CA GLN A 111 -1.12 -14.27 -7.71
C GLN A 111 0.00 -15.27 -7.37
N SER A 112 1.08 -14.81 -6.73
CA SER A 112 2.31 -15.60 -6.58
C SER A 112 2.49 -16.21 -5.18
N LEU A 113 1.76 -15.73 -4.18
CA LEU A 113 1.95 -16.11 -2.78
C LEU A 113 0.63 -16.62 -2.19
N ASP A 114 0.75 -17.51 -1.21
CA ASP A 114 -0.37 -17.96 -0.39
C ASP A 114 -0.51 -17.01 0.81
N TRP A 115 -1.71 -16.45 0.95
CA TRP A 115 -2.10 -15.46 1.95
C TRP A 115 -3.14 -16.01 2.93
N SER A 116 -3.48 -17.30 2.83
CA SER A 116 -4.50 -17.93 3.68
C SER A 116 -4.11 -18.03 5.16
N ASP A 117 -2.80 -17.98 5.45
CA ASP A 117 -2.23 -17.94 6.79
C ASP A 117 -1.59 -16.55 7.02
N ASP A 118 -2.23 -15.74 7.85
CA ASP A 118 -1.82 -14.38 8.19
C ASP A 118 -0.91 -14.32 9.42
N SER A 119 -0.46 -15.47 9.93
CA SER A 119 0.45 -15.56 11.06
C SER A 119 1.81 -14.92 10.75
N ILE A 120 2.47 -14.42 11.79
CA ILE A 120 3.82 -13.82 11.68
C ILE A 120 4.81 -14.81 11.06
N ALA A 121 4.68 -16.10 11.36
CA ALA A 121 5.55 -17.15 10.84
C ALA A 121 5.35 -17.36 9.34
N ALA A 122 4.09 -17.47 8.88
CA ALA A 122 3.77 -17.60 7.46
C ALA A 122 4.22 -16.35 6.67
N MET A 123 3.92 -15.16 7.18
CA MET A 123 4.37 -13.90 6.61
C MET A 123 5.90 -13.81 6.50
N SER A 124 6.61 -14.24 7.55
CA SER A 124 8.08 -14.29 7.56
C SER A 124 8.62 -15.26 6.50
N ALA A 125 7.99 -16.42 6.31
CA ALA A 125 8.37 -17.40 5.30
C ALA A 125 8.19 -16.86 3.86
N GLN A 126 7.17 -16.02 3.63
CA GLN A 126 6.94 -15.41 2.33
C GLN A 126 7.93 -14.26 2.01
N GLN A 127 8.65 -13.70 3.00
CA GLN A 127 9.51 -12.53 2.80
C GLN A 127 10.55 -12.71 1.68
N GLN A 128 11.15 -13.90 1.55
CA GLN A 128 12.14 -14.14 0.50
C GLN A 128 11.51 -14.14 -0.90
N ARG A 129 10.27 -14.63 -1.02
CA ARG A 129 9.53 -14.61 -2.28
C ARG A 129 9.07 -13.20 -2.63
N VAL A 130 8.56 -12.44 -1.66
CA VAL A 130 8.26 -11.00 -1.80
C VAL A 130 9.49 -10.24 -2.30
N LYS A 131 10.65 -10.42 -1.64
CA LYS A 131 11.94 -9.81 -2.06
C LYS A 131 12.35 -10.22 -3.47
N THR A 132 12.11 -11.47 -3.84
CA THR A 132 12.43 -11.99 -5.18
C THR A 132 11.56 -11.34 -6.26
N ILE A 133 10.24 -11.26 -6.06
CA ILE A 133 9.30 -10.59 -6.97
C ILE A 133 9.69 -9.11 -7.11
N MET A 134 10.00 -8.46 -5.99
CA MET A 134 10.41 -7.05 -5.97
C MET A 134 11.66 -6.82 -6.82
N ARG A 135 12.76 -7.53 -6.55
CA ARG A 135 14.02 -7.36 -7.30
C ARG A 135 13.89 -7.71 -8.79
N LYS A 136 13.03 -8.67 -9.12
CA LYS A 136 12.79 -9.08 -10.50
C LYS A 136 12.10 -7.98 -11.30
N ASN A 137 11.06 -7.34 -10.73
CA ASN A 137 10.16 -6.46 -11.48
C ASN A 137 10.34 -4.96 -11.17
N PHE A 138 11.04 -4.60 -10.10
CA PHE A 138 11.16 -3.23 -9.60
C PHE A 138 12.63 -2.82 -9.44
N VAL A 139 12.86 -1.52 -9.47
CA VAL A 139 14.15 -0.88 -9.17
C VAL A 139 14.00 -0.04 -7.91
N ASP A 140 15.03 -0.07 -7.06
CA ASP A 140 15.13 0.84 -5.92
C ASP A 140 15.53 2.22 -6.47
N VAL A 141 14.72 3.24 -6.18
CA VAL A 141 14.92 4.63 -6.62
C VAL A 141 15.21 5.55 -5.45
N SER A 142 15.41 5.00 -4.25
CA SER A 142 15.66 5.82 -3.08
C SER A 142 16.94 6.63 -3.19
N ARG A 143 16.89 7.84 -2.63
CA ARG A 143 18.05 8.69 -2.32
C ARG A 143 18.21 8.89 -0.80
N THR A 144 17.37 8.20 -0.05
CA THR A 144 17.12 8.27 1.38
C THR A 144 17.45 6.93 2.03
N GLU A 145 17.40 6.86 3.37
CA GLU A 145 17.52 5.57 4.07
C GLU A 145 16.35 4.61 3.78
N TRP A 146 15.19 5.17 3.42
CA TRP A 146 14.01 4.45 3.02
C TRP A 146 14.18 3.82 1.63
N ARG A 147 13.98 2.50 1.50
CA ARG A 147 13.92 1.86 0.17
C ARG A 147 12.57 2.13 -0.49
N ILE A 148 12.60 2.78 -1.65
CA ILE A 148 11.41 3.19 -2.41
C ILE A 148 11.49 2.54 -3.78
N TRP A 149 10.47 1.75 -4.13
CA TRP A 149 10.49 0.92 -5.33
C TRP A 149 9.69 1.55 -6.46
N ARG A 150 10.20 1.44 -7.68
CA ARG A 150 9.47 1.79 -8.91
C ARG A 150 9.45 0.60 -9.86
N LEU A 151 8.31 0.38 -10.51
CA LEU A 151 8.16 -0.65 -11.53
C LEU A 151 9.19 -0.43 -12.63
N LYS A 152 9.90 -1.49 -13.04
CA LYS A 152 10.71 -1.44 -14.26
C LYS A 152 9.73 -1.21 -15.40
N SER A 153 9.75 -0.02 -16.00
CA SER A 153 8.98 0.24 -17.23
C SER A 153 9.28 -0.87 -18.22
N ALA A 154 8.26 -1.66 -18.59
CA ALA A 154 8.42 -2.70 -19.58
C ALA A 154 8.83 -2.04 -20.90
N ALA A 155 10.09 -2.19 -21.28
CA ALA A 155 10.55 -1.84 -22.61
C ALA A 155 11.31 -3.04 -23.19
N PRO A 156 10.72 -3.80 -24.12
CA PRO A 156 11.43 -4.09 -25.33
C PRO A 156 11.41 -2.82 -26.19
N ARG A 157 12.60 -2.26 -26.50
CA ARG A 157 12.73 -1.47 -27.73
C ARG A 157 12.38 -2.42 -28.87
N VAL A 158 11.16 -2.34 -29.37
CA VAL A 158 10.88 -2.84 -30.71
C VAL A 158 11.82 -2.06 -31.61
N ARG A 159 12.85 -2.72 -32.14
CA ARG A 159 13.57 -2.18 -33.29
C ARG A 159 12.51 -2.00 -34.35
N ALA A 160 12.23 -0.75 -34.71
CA ALA A 160 11.61 -0.45 -35.97
C ALA A 160 12.54 -1.04 -37.04
N HIS A 161 12.25 -2.24 -37.50
CA HIS A 161 12.65 -2.67 -38.82
C HIS A 161 11.61 -2.09 -39.78
N GLY A 162 11.95 -0.92 -40.29
CA GLY A 162 11.37 -0.30 -41.48
C GLY A 162 12.53 0.21 -42.31
#